data_AF-A0A3M2BIL9-F1
#
_entry.id   AF-A0A3M2BIL9-F1
#
_cell.length_a   1.000
_cell.length_b   1.000
_cell.length_c   1.000
_cell.angle_alpha   90.00
_cell.angle_beta   90.00
_cell.angle_gamma   90.00
#
_symmetry.space_group_name_H-M   'P 1'
#
loop_
_entity.id
_entity.type
_entity.pdbx_description
1 polymer ?
#
loop_
_entity_poly.entity_id
_entity_poly.type
_entity_poly.pdbx_seq_one_letter_code
_entity_poly.pdbx_strand_id
1 'polypeptide(L)'
;MDAVRVALTLGDPRGVGPEVAFEALRRLPDLESGVAPVLVGPEAFADAARAAAGPSARWEGVEGGPDDEAAAGRAAGAAIERAAALALA
;
A
#
# COMPACT_ATOMS: atom_id res chain seq x y z
N MET A 1 -10.09 22.18 1.08
CA MET A 1 -9.78 21.24 2.19
C MET A 1 -8.54 20.48 1.79
N ASP A 2 -7.56 20.36 2.68
CA ASP A 2 -6.39 19.54 2.42
C ASP A 2 -6.81 18.07 2.33
N ALA A 3 -6.20 17.31 1.42
CA ALA A 3 -6.53 15.90 1.24
C ALA A 3 -6.16 15.08 2.49
N VAL A 4 -7.06 14.20 2.93
CA VAL A 4 -6.81 13.27 4.04
C VAL A 4 -5.84 12.20 3.57
N ARG A 5 -4.70 12.08 4.24
CA ARG A 5 -3.73 11.02 3.95
C ARG A 5 -4.20 9.71 4.56
N VAL A 6 -4.27 8.66 3.75
CA VAL A 6 -4.71 7.33 4.20
C VAL A 6 -3.63 6.31 3.84
N ALA A 7 -3.07 5.65 4.86
CA ALA A 7 -2.13 4.56 4.67
C ALA A 7 -2.87 3.27 4.29
N LEU A 8 -2.50 2.65 3.18
CA LEU A 8 -3.07 1.39 2.68
C LEU A 8 -1.98 0.31 2.69
N THR A 9 -2.09 -0.63 3.62
CA THR A 9 -1.19 -1.79 3.67
C THR A 9 -1.65 -2.85 2.67
N LEU A 10 -0.72 -3.48 1.94
CA LEU A 10 -1.07 -4.52 0.96
C LEU A 10 -1.49 -5.86 1.58
N GLY A 11 -1.28 -6.06 2.88
CA GLY A 11 -1.55 -7.32 3.57
C GLY A 11 -0.52 -8.40 3.22
N ASP A 12 -0.94 -9.66 3.23
CA ASP A 12 -0.10 -10.78 2.81
C ASP A 12 0.21 -10.66 1.30
N PRO A 13 1.50 -10.53 0.89
CA PRO A 13 1.88 -10.39 -0.52
C PRO A 13 1.59 -11.61 -1.39
N ARG A 14 1.30 -12.78 -0.80
CA ARG A 14 0.89 -13.98 -1.51
C ARG A 14 -0.64 -14.11 -1.61
N GLY A 15 -1.37 -13.29 -0.88
CA GLY A 15 -2.83 -13.22 -0.93
C GLY A 15 -3.34 -12.28 -2.01
N VAL A 16 -4.65 -12.00 -2.00
CA VAL A 16 -5.33 -11.13 -2.99
C VAL A 16 -5.30 -9.63 -2.62
N GLY A 17 -4.70 -9.30 -1.47
CA GLY A 17 -4.65 -7.93 -0.94
C GLY A 17 -4.03 -6.93 -1.91
N PRO A 18 -2.86 -7.22 -2.51
CA PRO A 18 -2.25 -6.35 -3.51
C PRO A 18 -3.17 -6.06 -4.71
N GLU A 19 -3.79 -7.09 -5.29
CA GLU A 19 -4.65 -6.96 -6.47
C GLU A 19 -5.90 -6.13 -6.19
N VAL A 20 -6.54 -6.35 -5.04
CA VAL A 20 -7.69 -5.57 -4.59
C VAL A 20 -7.30 -4.11 -4.36
N ALA A 21 -6.17 -3.87 -3.70
CA ALA A 21 -5.65 -2.53 -3.44
C ALA A 21 -5.38 -1.78 -4.75
N PHE A 22 -4.69 -2.42 -5.71
CA PHE A 22 -4.37 -1.81 -7.00
C PHE A 22 -5.62 -1.50 -7.82
N GLU A 23 -6.60 -2.39 -7.83
CA GLU A 23 -7.85 -2.14 -8.55
C GLU A 23 -8.68 -1.01 -7.91
N ALA A 24 -8.71 -0.94 -6.57
CA ALA A 24 -9.34 0.17 -5.87
C ALA A 24 -8.65 1.51 -6.20
N LEU A 25 -7.32 1.53 -6.27
CA LEU A 25 -6.55 2.73 -6.60
C LEU A 25 -6.79 3.24 -8.02
N ARG A 26 -6.90 2.34 -9.00
CA ARG A 26 -7.21 2.72 -10.38
C ARG A 26 -8.54 3.47 -10.51
N ARG A 27 -9.48 3.21 -9.60
CA ARG A 27 -10.81 3.82 -9.55
C ARG A 27 -10.86 5.06 -8.66
N LEU A 28 -9.81 5.31 -7.87
CA LEU A 28 -9.80 6.40 -6.90
C LEU A 28 -9.85 7.79 -7.56
N PRO A 29 -9.19 8.08 -8.70
CA PRO A 29 -9.31 9.37 -9.38
C PRO A 29 -10.74 9.70 -9.82
N ASP A 30 -11.56 8.68 -10.09
CA ASP A 30 -12.98 8.84 -10.49
C ASP A 30 -13.88 9.16 -9.29
N LEU A 31 -13.36 9.02 -8.08
CA LEU A 31 -14.03 9.36 -6.84
C LEU A 31 -13.40 10.67 -6.36
N GLU A 32 -14.14 11.78 -6.35
CA GLU A 32 -13.72 13.06 -5.72
C GLU A 32 -13.57 12.88 -4.20
N SER A 33 -12.62 12.05 -3.79
CA SER A 33 -12.59 11.40 -2.48
C SER A 33 -11.98 12.29 -1.41
N GLY A 34 -11.24 13.34 -1.82
CA GLY A 34 -10.44 14.14 -0.90
C GLY A 34 -9.37 13.31 -0.18
N VAL A 35 -9.00 12.14 -0.70
CA VAL A 35 -8.04 11.21 -0.10
C VAL A 35 -6.72 11.22 -0.89
N ALA A 36 -5.61 11.26 -0.17
CA ALA A 36 -4.27 11.05 -0.69
C ALA A 36 -3.73 9.69 -0.19
N PRO A 37 -3.79 8.63 -1.01
CA PRO A 37 -3.36 7.30 -0.59
C PRO A 37 -1.83 7.23 -0.42
N VAL A 38 -1.40 6.56 0.64
CA VAL A 38 -0.01 6.17 0.89
C VAL A 38 0.05 4.65 0.95
N LEU A 39 0.60 4.03 -0.09
CA LEU A 39 0.73 2.58 -0.18
C LEU A 39 1.91 2.10 0.66
N VAL A 40 1.68 1.05 1.45
CA VAL A 40 2.70 0.46 2.32
C VAL A 40 2.78 -1.04 2.03
N GLY A 41 3.94 -1.52 1.62
CA GLY A 41 4.11 -2.92 1.25
C GLY A 41 5.53 -3.30 0.84
N PRO A 42 5.76 -4.57 0.49
CA PRO A 42 7.08 -5.06 0.12
C PRO A 42 7.58 -4.39 -1.15
N GLU A 43 8.87 -4.05 -1.22
CA GLU A 43 9.44 -3.29 -2.34
C GLU A 43 9.27 -4.00 -3.69
N ALA A 44 9.11 -5.33 -3.70
CA ALA A 44 8.76 -6.12 -4.88
C ALA A 44 7.48 -5.66 -5.59
N PHE A 45 6.57 -4.96 -4.90
CA PHE A 45 5.31 -4.44 -5.46
C PHE A 45 5.35 -2.95 -5.81
N ALA A 46 6.47 -2.26 -5.58
CA ALA A 46 6.55 -0.81 -5.70
C ALA A 46 6.14 -0.30 -7.10
N ASP A 47 6.61 -0.96 -8.15
CA ASP A 47 6.31 -0.56 -9.53
C ASP A 47 4.84 -0.82 -9.90
N ALA A 48 4.29 -1.97 -9.50
CA ALA A 48 2.87 -2.28 -9.70
C ALA A 48 1.96 -1.29 -8.96
N ALA A 49 2.33 -0.92 -7.74
CA ALA A 49 1.60 0.04 -6.92
C ALA A 49 1.64 1.45 -7.53
N ARG A 50 2.82 1.93 -7.96
CA ARG A 50 2.96 3.22 -8.65
C ARG A 50 2.14 3.27 -9.94
N ALA A 51 2.15 2.18 -10.72
CA ALA A 51 1.36 2.06 -11.93
C ALA A 51 -0.14 2.10 -11.66
N ALA A 52 -0.61 1.48 -10.57
CA ALA A 52 -2.02 1.45 -10.21
C ALA A 52 -2.55 2.76 -9.63
N ALA A 53 -1.74 3.44 -8.82
CA ALA A 53 -2.17 4.59 -8.04
C ALA A 53 -1.92 5.95 -8.72
N GLY A 54 -1.15 5.95 -9.81
CA GLY A 54 -0.84 7.16 -10.56
C GLY A 54 0.17 8.08 -9.85
N PRO A 55 0.46 9.24 -10.45
CA PRO A 55 1.59 10.10 -10.04
C PRO A 55 1.40 10.78 -8.67
N SER A 56 0.18 10.81 -8.15
CA SER A 56 -0.15 11.46 -6.87
C SER A 56 0.02 10.54 -5.66
N ALA A 57 0.17 9.23 -5.88
CA ALA A 57 0.28 8.26 -4.80
C ALA A 57 1.70 8.14 -4.26
N ARG A 58 1.80 8.06 -2.94
CA ARG A 58 3.08 7.84 -2.26
C ARG A 58 3.26 6.34 -1.99
N TRP A 59 4.51 5.89 -2.09
CA TRP A 59 4.92 4.53 -1.74
C TRP A 59 5.84 4.55 -0.52
N GLU A 60 5.62 3.63 0.40
CA GLU A 60 6.43 3.39 1.61
C GLU A 60 6.82 1.91 1.63
N GLY A 61 8.05 1.63 1.22
CA GLY A 61 8.59 0.28 1.14
C GLY A 61 8.88 -0.34 2.49
N VAL A 62 8.69 -1.65 2.60
CA VAL A 62 9.19 -2.47 3.71
C VAL A 62 10.01 -3.65 3.17
N GLU A 63 10.87 -4.20 4.03
CA GLU A 63 11.64 -5.40 3.71
C GLU A 63 10.76 -6.65 3.64
N GLY A 64 11.21 -7.63 2.86
CA GLY A 64 10.53 -8.91 2.64
C GLY A 64 9.86 -9.01 1.27
N GLY A 65 9.03 -10.04 1.09
CA GLY A 65 8.46 -10.37 -0.21
C GLY A 65 7.59 -11.63 -0.17
N PRO A 66 7.14 -12.11 -1.35
CA PRO A 66 6.25 -13.26 -1.47
C PRO A 66 6.94 -14.63 -1.42
N ASP A 67 8.24 -14.70 -1.11
CA ASP A 67 9.09 -15.89 -1.31
C ASP A 67 8.63 -17.14 -0.54
N ASP A 68 8.26 -16.99 0.74
CA ASP A 68 7.73 -18.05 1.61
C ASP A 68 6.67 -17.51 2.60
N GLU A 69 5.93 -18.39 3.29
CA GLU A 69 4.83 -17.97 4.18
C GLU A 69 5.33 -17.06 5.32
N ALA A 70 6.51 -17.37 5.86
CA ALA A 70 7.07 -16.64 6.99
C ALA A 70 7.61 -15.27 6.55
N ALA A 71 8.23 -15.18 5.38
CA ALA A 71 8.68 -13.94 4.77
C ALA A 71 7.49 -13.04 4.42
N ALA A 72 6.43 -13.61 3.85
CA ALA A 72 5.19 -12.91 3.54
C ALA A 72 4.52 -12.35 4.80
N GLY A 73 4.41 -13.16 5.86
CA GLY A 73 3.87 -12.73 7.15
C GLY A 73 4.69 -11.62 7.81
N ARG A 74 6.03 -11.71 7.78
CA ARG A 74 6.92 -10.65 8.28
C ARG A 74 6.74 -9.35 7.51
N ALA A 75 6.65 -9.42 6.18
CA ALA A 75 6.47 -8.24 5.35
C ALA A 75 5.10 -7.57 5.59
N ALA A 76 4.05 -8.37 5.75
CA ALA A 76 2.71 -7.86 6.10
C ALA A 76 2.70 -7.16 7.48
N GLY A 77 3.35 -7.76 8.48
CA GLY A 77 3.51 -7.16 9.81
C GLY A 77 4.28 -5.84 9.77
N ALA A 78 5.42 -5.80 9.08
CA ALA A 78 6.22 -4.59 8.90
C ALA A 78 5.44 -3.47 8.19
N ALA A 79 4.61 -3.80 7.21
CA ALA A 79 3.74 -2.82 6.54
C ALA A 79 2.70 -2.23 7.50
N ILE A 80 2.10 -3.04 8.37
CA ILE A 80 1.16 -2.58 9.40
C ILE A 80 1.84 -1.65 10.40
N GLU A 81 3.01 -2.03 10.92
CA GLU A 81 3.78 -1.20 11.84
C GLU A 81 4.16 0.14 11.21
N ARG A 82 4.59 0.13 9.94
CA ARG A 82 4.92 1.35 9.19
C ARG A 82 3.69 2.24 8.99
N ALA A 83 2.54 1.66 8.61
CA ALA A 83 1.29 2.40 8.46
C ALA A 83 0.82 3.02 9.78
N ALA A 84 0.91 2.28 10.88
CA ALA A 84 0.58 2.78 12.21
C ALA A 84 1.49 3.95 12.62
N ALA A 85 2.79 3.85 12.36
CA ALA A 85 3.73 4.93 12.61
C ALA A 85 3.40 6.21 11.80
N LEU A 86 2.95 6.07 10.55
CA LEU A 86 2.51 7.20 9.72
C LEU A 86 1.23 7.85 10.25
N ALA A 87 0.33 7.07 10.83
CA ALA A 87 -0.94 7.56 11.38
C ALA A 87 -0.78 8.30 12.72
N LEU A 88 0.26 7.97 13.48
CA LEU A 88 0.58 8.58 14.77
C LEU A 88 1.47 9.84 14.66
N ALA A 89 1.91 10.20 13.44
CA ALA A 89 2.80 11.32 13.15
C ALA A 89 2.04 12.56 12.65
#